data_AF-X1GNC8-F1
#
_entry.id   AF-X1GNC8-F1
#
_cell.length_a   1.000
_cell.length_b   1.000
_cell.length_c   1.000
_cell.angle_alpha   90.00
_cell.angle_beta   90.00
_cell.angle_gamma   90.00
#
_symmetry.space_group_name_H-M   'P 1'
#
loop_
_entity.id
_entity.type
_entity.pdbx_description
1 polymer ?
#
loop_
_entity_poly.entity_id
_entity_poly.type
_entity_poly.pdbx_seq_one_letter_code
_entity_poly.pdbx_strand_id
1 'polypeptide(L)' 'ALIPIIITVGIQVSTVIGGTVIVEQIFGLPGLGRLLIDSIFFRDYTLVSGIMLFFGVVMASTNLIVDLTYGFLDPRIRYK' A
#
# COMPACT_ATOMS: atom_id res chain seq x y z
N ALA A 1 -4.35 12.44 -21.97
CA ALA A 1 -5.23 11.70 -21.05
C ALA A 1 -4.40 10.86 -20.06
N LEU A 2 -3.49 11.48 -19.30
CA LEU A 2 -2.62 10.77 -18.35
C LEU A 2 -3.23 10.67 -16.94
N ILE A 3 -4.23 11.52 -16.65
CA ILE A 3 -4.86 11.64 -15.34
C ILE A 3 -5.49 10.32 -14.87
N PRO A 4 -6.23 9.53 -15.67
CA PRO A 4 -6.82 8.28 -15.17
C PRO A 4 -5.78 7.19 -14.87
N ILE A 5 -4.64 7.23 -15.56
CA ILE A 5 -3.61 6.19 -15.49
C ILE A 5 -2.92 6.24 -14.12
N ILE A 6 -2.60 7.44 -13.63
CA ILE A 6 -1.84 7.60 -12.38
C ILE A 6 -2.68 7.16 -11.15
N ILE A 7 -3.99 7.44 -11.11
CA ILE A 7 -4.93 7.02 -10.05
C ILE A 7 -5.04 5.49 -10.08
N THR A 8 -5.13 4.92 -11.28
CA THR A 8 -5.28 3.48 -11.46
C THR A 8 -4.01 2.73 -11.06
N VAL A 9 -2.82 3.33 -11.24
CA VAL A 9 -1.56 2.78 -10.73
C VAL A 9 -1.52 2.84 -9.19
N GLY A 10 -1.93 3.95 -8.58
CA GLY A 10 -2.01 4.09 -7.12
C GLY A 10 -2.90 3.03 -6.46
N ILE A 11 -4.10 2.80 -7.01
CA ILE A 11 -5.02 1.76 -6.54
C ILE A 11 -4.44 0.36 -6.75
N GLN A 12 -3.75 0.11 -7.86
CA GLN A 12 -3.14 -1.20 -8.12
C GLN A 12 -2.03 -1.55 -7.13
N VAL A 13 -1.24 -0.59 -6.64
CA VAL A 13 -0.24 -0.86 -5.60
C VAL A 13 -0.89 -1.42 -4.34
N SER A 14 -2.02 -0.88 -3.92
CA SER A 14 -2.79 -1.38 -2.78
C SER A 14 -3.27 -2.82 -2.98
N THR A 15 -3.72 -3.14 -4.20
CA THR A 15 -4.17 -4.48 -4.59
C THR A 15 -3.02 -5.48 -4.61
N VAL A 16 -1.84 -5.09 -5.11
CA VAL A 16 -0.65 -5.95 -5.15
C VAL A 16 -0.17 -6.28 -3.75
N ILE A 17 -0.14 -5.31 -2.83
CA ILE A 17 0.24 -5.56 -1.43
C ILE A 17 -0.70 -6.60 -0.80
N GLY A 18 -2.01 -6.49 -1.00
CA GLY A 18 -2.98 -7.48 -0.52
C GLY A 18 -2.81 -8.87 -1.17
N GLY A 19 -2.52 -8.90 -2.47
CA GLY A 19 -2.26 -10.15 -3.21
C GLY A 19 -0.98 -10.85 -2.74
N THR A 20 0.08 -10.09 -2.42
CA THR A 20 1.35 -10.62 -1.92
C THR A 20 1.17 -11.34 -0.59
N VAL A 21 0.30 -10.86 0.32
CA VAL A 21 0.00 -11.57 1.59
C VAL A 21 -0.49 -13.00 1.35
N ILE A 22 -1.40 -13.17 0.38
CA ILE A 22 -1.96 -14.49 0.04
C ILE A 22 -0.88 -15.39 -0.57
N VAL A 23 -0.05 -14.85 -1.45
CA VAL A 23 1.06 -15.59 -2.07
C VAL A 23 2.10 -16.02 -1.02
N GLU A 24 2.47 -15.14 -0.09
CA GLU A 24 3.37 -15.47 1.02
C GLU A 24 2.83 -16.61 1.87
N GLN A 25 1.52 -16.60 2.15
CA GLN A 25 0.87 -17.64 2.95
C GLN A 25 0.82 -18.99 2.23
N ILE A 26 0.49 -19.02 0.93
CA ILE A 26 0.36 -20.27 0.17
C ILE A 26 1.73 -20.90 -0.11
N PHE A 27 2.72 -20.10 -0.48
CA PHE A 27 4.05 -20.60 -0.83
C PHE A 27 5.00 -20.69 0.36
N GLY A 28 4.58 -20.30 1.57
CA GLY A 28 5.39 -20.37 2.77
C GLY A 28 6.63 -19.46 2.71
N LEU A 29 6.57 -18.38 1.95
CA LEU A 29 7.67 -17.42 1.83
C LEU A 29 7.76 -16.58 3.12
N PRO A 30 8.97 -16.21 3.57
CA PRO A 30 9.14 -15.32 4.71
C PRO A 30 8.80 -13.88 4.30
N GLY A 31 7.69 -13.36 4.82
CA GLY A 31 7.21 -12.01 4.49
C GLY A 31 6.31 -11.39 5.54
N LEU A 32 6.03 -10.09 5.39
CA LEU A 32 5.29 -9.28 6.36
C LEU A 32 3.82 -9.68 6.46
N GLY A 33 3.22 -10.13 5.36
CA GLY A 33 1.84 -10.61 5.33
C GLY A 33 1.68 -11.90 6.11
N ARG A 34 2.60 -12.84 5.93
CA ARG A 34 2.63 -14.07 6.73
C ARG A 34 2.88 -13.80 8.22
N LEU A 35 3.80 -12.89 8.55
CA LEU A 35 4.04 -12.43 9.92
C LEU A 35 2.78 -11.87 10.59
N LEU A 36 1.96 -11.12 9.84
CA LEU A 36 0.69 -10.60 10.34
C LEU A 36 -0.30 -11.74 10.64
N ILE A 37 -0.42 -12.73 9.77
CA ILE A 37 -1.29 -13.90 9.97
C ILE A 37 -0.82 -14.70 11.19
N ASP A 38 0.48 -15.00 11.28
CA ASP A 38 1.06 -15.72 12.42
C ASP A 38 0.80 -14.94 13.73
N SER A 39 0.96 -13.62 13.73
CA SER A 39 0.69 -12.77 14.90
C SER A 39 -0.78 -12.79 15.34
N ILE A 40 -1.71 -12.90 14.40
CA ILE A 40 -3.14 -13.09 14.70
C ILE A 40 -3.36 -14.43 15.41
N PHE A 41 -2.73 -15.51 14.95
CA PHE A 41 -2.82 -16.83 15.57
C PHE A 41 -2.18 -16.86 16.97
N PHE A 42 -1.05 -16.19 17.16
CA PHE A 42 -0.39 -16.04 18.46
C PHE A 42 -1.04 -14.99 19.37
N ARG A 43 -2.10 -14.31 18.91
CA ARG A 43 -2.79 -13.21 19.62
C ARG A 43 -1.84 -12.08 20.05
N ASP A 44 -0.79 -11.84 19.28
CA ASP A 44 0.13 -10.75 19.53
C ASP A 44 -0.42 -9.47 18.89
N TYR A 45 -1.34 -8.81 19.62
CA TYR A 45 -1.98 -7.58 19.17
C TYR A 45 -0.98 -6.46 18.92
N THR A 46 0.17 -6.44 19.62
CA THR A 46 1.21 -5.43 19.42
C THR A 46 1.84 -5.58 18.05
N LEU A 47 2.20 -6.81 17.67
CA LEU A 47 2.79 -7.07 16.36
C LEU A 47 1.80 -6.82 15.22
N VAL A 48 0.54 -7.25 15.38
CA VAL A 48 -0.52 -7.01 14.39
C VAL A 48 -0.72 -5.52 14.14
N SER A 49 -0.86 -4.73 15.21
CA SER A 49 -1.01 -3.27 15.09
C SER A 49 0.23 -2.61 14.50
N GLY A 50 1.43 -3.07 14.84
CA GLY A 50 2.68 -2.57 14.26
C GLY A 50 2.77 -2.80 12.75
N ILE A 51 2.44 -4.01 12.29
CA ILE A 51 2.46 -4.35 10.87
C ILE A 51 1.34 -3.59 10.11
N MET A 52 0.16 -3.46 10.70
CA MET A 52 -0.94 -2.66 10.12
C MET A 52 -0.55 -1.18 9.98
N LEU A 53 0.08 -0.60 11.00
CA LEU A 53 0.59 0.77 10.91
C LEU A 53 1.66 0.91 9.82
N PHE A 54 2.58 -0.05 9.70
CA PHE A 54 3.58 -0.06 8.65
C PHE A 54 2.94 -0.07 7.24
N PHE A 55 1.98 -0.97 7.01
CA PHE A 55 1.22 -0.98 5.74
C PHE A 55 0.47 0.33 5.50
N GLY A 56 -0.14 0.89 6.55
CA GLY A 56 -0.81 2.19 6.49
C GLY A 56 0.13 3.32 6.08
N VAL A 57 1.34 3.39 6.63
CA VAL A 57 2.37 4.38 6.27
C VAL A 57 2.83 4.19 4.82
N VAL A 58 3.05 2.94 4.38
CA VAL A 58 3.41 2.64 2.98
C VAL A 58 2.31 3.09 2.03
N MET A 59 1.04 2.78 2.34
CA MET A 59 -0.11 3.22 1.55
C MET A 59 -0.25 4.74 1.53
N ALA A 60 -0.11 5.39 2.69
CA ALA A 60 -0.16 6.85 2.79
C ALA A 60 0.96 7.50 1.98
N SER A 61 2.18 6.97 2.04
CA SER A 61 3.31 7.46 1.24
C SER A 61 3.09 7.26 -0.25
N THR A 62 2.48 6.13 -0.66
CA THR A 62 2.15 5.85 -2.06
C THR A 62 1.09 6.83 -2.57
N ASN A 63 0.02 7.05 -1.80
CA ASN A 63 -1.00 8.04 -2.14
C ASN A 63 -0.40 9.46 -2.20
N LEU A 64 0.49 9.81 -1.27
CA LEU A 64 1.17 11.09 -1.30
C LEU A 64 2.05 11.25 -2.54
N ILE A 65 2.78 10.20 -2.95
CA ILE A 65 3.58 10.20 -4.19
C ILE A 65 2.67 10.37 -5.41
N VAL A 66 1.53 9.68 -5.43
CA VAL A 66 0.51 9.80 -6.48
C VAL A 66 0.02 11.24 -6.55
N ASP A 67 -0.40 11.83 -5.43
CA ASP A 67 -0.88 13.20 -5.32
C ASP A 67 0.21 14.23 -5.69
N LEU A 68 1.46 14.02 -5.29
CA LEU A 68 2.58 14.88 -5.63
C LEU A 68 2.88 14.82 -7.13
N THR A 69 2.83 13.61 -7.71
CA THR A 69 2.99 13.40 -9.16
C THR A 69 1.86 14.10 -9.91
N TYR A 70 0.63 14.07 -9.40
CA TYR A 70 -0.46 14.88 -9.93
C TYR A 70 -0.19 16.38 -9.87
N GLY A 71 0.20 16.90 -8.71
CA GLY A 71 0.51 18.32 -8.53
C GLY A 71 1.67 18.82 -9.40
N PHE A 72 2.64 17.94 -9.70
CA PHE A 72 3.78 18.26 -10.55
C PHE A 72 3.45 18.14 -12.05
N LEU A 73 2.61 17.17 -12.42
CA LEU A 73 2.26 16.90 -13.81
C LEU A 73 1.10 17.76 -14.32
N ASP A 74 0.31 18.37 -13.42
CA ASP A 74 -0.76 19.28 -13.78
C ASP A 74 -0.38 20.75 -13.53
N PRO A 75 0.18 21.47 -14.52
CA PRO A 75 0.37 22.92 -14.43
C PRO A 75 -0.95 23.71 -14.56
N ARG A 76 -2.13 23.07 -14.66
CA ARG A 76 -3.44 23.74 -14.78
C ARG A 76 -4.03 24.22 -13.45
N ILE A 77 -3.43 23.87 -12.31
CA ILE A 77 -3.78 24.47 -11.00
C ILE A 77 -3.21 25.89 -10.85
N ARG A 78 -2.44 26.38 -11.84
CA ARG A 78 -2.20 27.82 -12.02
C ARG A 78 -3.49 28.45 -12.57
N TYR A 79 -4.51 28.57 -11.71
CA TYR A 79 -5.49 29.61 -11.92
C TYR A 79 -4.74 30.95 -11.87
N LYS A 80 -5.08 31.81 -12.81
CA LYS A 80 -4.66 33.21 -12.80
C LYS A 80 -5.09 33.87 -11.49
#